data_AF-A0A7Z0LIN2-F1
#
_entry.id   AF-A0A7Z0LIN2-F1
#
_cell.length_a   1.000
_cell.length_b   1.000
_cell.length_c   1.000
_cell.angle_alpha   90.00
_cell.angle_beta   90.00
_cell.angle_gamma   90.00
#
_symmetry.space_group_name_H-M   'P 1'
#
loop_
_entity.id
_entity.type
_entity.pdbx_description
1 polymer ?
#
loop_
_entity_poly.entity_id
_entity_poly.type
_entity_poly.pdbx_seq_one_letter_code
_entity_poly.pdbx_strand_id
1 'polypeptide(L)'
;MLQRLSTGLARVEEVTAALLAAVVTCLILTNIAFRALGSPLYWISELSIYAMIWMTFLIASAVLKRRQGIAVTLLPEALPQTGRKLVTLFVDSVVLVFALLMVWLCWQWYQPLTLARLGFDTQAFQGETFNFIYAENTSTLGVKKFWFWLIVPWFALSLTLHGTANLIQALWQWRNPTEEPASETLL
;
A
#
# COMPACT_ATOMS: atom_id res chain seq x y z
N MET A 1 9.43 -2.37 -19.65
CA MET A 1 8.38 -3.32 -19.23
C MET A 1 7.94 -3.10 -17.77
N LEU A 2 8.86 -3.04 -16.80
CA LEU A 2 8.56 -2.76 -15.38
C LEU A 2 7.70 -1.51 -15.14
N GLN A 3 7.97 -0.40 -15.83
CA GLN A 3 7.15 0.82 -15.70
C GLN A 3 5.70 0.65 -16.17
N ARG A 4 5.47 -0.17 -17.21
CA ARG A 4 4.12 -0.48 -17.69
C ARG A 4 3.35 -1.32 -16.67
N LEU A 5 4.01 -2.32 -16.09
CA LEU A 5 3.45 -3.13 -15.00
C LEU A 5 3.13 -2.29 -13.77
N SER A 6 4.08 -1.47 -13.32
CA SER A 6 3.88 -0.53 -12.23
C SER A 6 2.75 0.46 -12.51
N THR A 7 2.51 0.84 -13.77
CA THR A 7 1.42 1.76 -14.12
C THR A 7 0.06 1.09 -14.21
N GLY A 8 0.01 -0.14 -14.74
CA GLY A 8 -1.20 -0.96 -14.65
C GLY A 8 -1.59 -1.22 -13.21
N LEU A 9 -0.63 -1.61 -12.37
CA LEU A 9 -0.87 -1.91 -10.95
C LEU A 9 -1.43 -0.69 -10.20
N ALA A 10 -0.77 0.47 -10.29
CA ALA A 10 -1.26 1.67 -9.62
C ALA A 10 -2.66 2.09 -10.08
N ARG A 11 -3.00 1.89 -11.36
CA ARG A 11 -4.36 2.17 -11.85
C ARG A 11 -5.39 1.23 -11.24
N VAL A 12 -5.05 -0.06 -11.09
CA VAL A 12 -5.91 -1.03 -10.41
C VAL A 12 -6.07 -0.66 -8.94
N GLU A 13 -5.00 -0.25 -8.27
CA GLU A 13 -5.04 0.20 -6.86
C GLU A 13 -5.93 1.44 -6.70
N GLU A 14 -5.80 2.44 -7.58
CA GLU A 14 -6.64 3.65 -7.58
C GLU A 14 -8.13 3.33 -7.81
N VAL A 15 -8.45 2.50 -8.79
CA VAL A 15 -9.84 2.09 -9.07
C VAL A 15 -10.41 1.30 -7.89
N THR A 16 -9.63 0.39 -7.32
CA THR A 16 -10.06 -0.41 -6.16
C THR A 16 -10.29 0.49 -4.94
N ALA A 17 -9.41 1.46 -4.70
CA ALA A 17 -9.59 2.44 -3.64
C ALA A 17 -10.85 3.30 -3.84
N ALA A 18 -11.12 3.76 -5.07
CA ALA A 18 -12.33 4.53 -5.38
C ALA A 18 -13.61 3.69 -5.15
N LEU A 19 -13.60 2.42 -5.54
CA LEU A 19 -14.70 1.49 -5.26
C LEU A 19 -14.89 1.28 -3.76
N LEU A 20 -13.80 1.08 -3.01
CA LEU A 20 -13.86 0.98 -1.55
C LEU A 20 -14.42 2.26 -0.91
N ALA A 21 -14.13 3.44 -1.46
CA ALA A 21 -14.69 4.70 -0.97
C ALA A 21 -16.22 4.76 -1.15
N ALA A 22 -16.71 4.32 -2.31
CA ALA A 22 -18.15 4.19 -2.54
C ALA A 22 -18.79 3.17 -1.58
N VAL A 23 -18.15 2.01 -1.37
CA VAL A 23 -18.60 0.98 -0.43
C VAL A 23 -18.66 1.51 1.00
N VAL A 24 -17.61 2.18 1.48
CA VAL A 24 -17.59 2.78 2.84
C VAL A 24 -18.70 3.82 2.98
N THR A 25 -18.92 4.65 1.96
CA THR A 25 -20.00 5.64 1.97
C THR A 25 -21.37 4.96 2.09
N CYS A 26 -21.64 3.93 1.27
CA CYS A 26 -22.88 3.17 1.33
C CYS A 26 -23.06 2.49 2.70
N LEU A 27 -22.00 1.85 3.23
CA LEU A 27 -22.00 1.21 4.54
C LEU A 27 -22.39 2.22 5.64
N ILE A 28 -21.77 3.39 5.66
CA ILE A 28 -22.07 4.43 6.66
C ILE A 28 -23.52 4.91 6.52
N LEU A 29 -24.02 5.16 5.30
CA LEU A 29 -25.41 5.56 5.07
C LEU A 29 -26.41 4.50 5.54
N THR A 30 -26.15 3.22 5.24
CA THR A 30 -26.97 2.10 5.72
C THR A 30 -26.96 2.04 7.25
N ASN A 31 -25.79 2.18 7.88
CA ASN A 31 -25.68 2.17 9.33
C ASN A 31 -26.46 3.33 9.98
N ILE A 32 -26.43 4.52 9.38
CA ILE A 32 -27.20 5.69 9.85
C ILE A 32 -28.71 5.41 9.73
N ALA A 33 -29.17 4.89 8.60
CA ALA A 33 -30.59 4.58 8.39
C ALA A 33 -31.11 3.55 9.40
N PHE A 34 -30.38 2.45 9.60
CA PHE A 34 -30.75 1.41 10.56
C PHE A 34 -30.67 1.89 12.02
N ARG A 35 -29.68 2.75 12.33
CA ARG A 35 -29.59 3.38 13.65
C ARG A 35 -30.79 4.29 13.92
N ALA A 36 -31.27 5.03 12.93
CA ALA A 36 -32.48 5.85 13.06
C ALA A 36 -33.74 4.99 13.31
N LEU A 37 -33.78 3.76 12.78
CA LEU A 37 -34.84 2.77 13.01
C LEU A 37 -34.69 2.01 14.34
N GLY A 38 -33.74 2.39 15.21
CA GLY A 38 -33.54 1.77 16.52
C GLY A 38 -32.80 0.43 16.53
N SER A 39 -32.26 -0.02 15.39
CA SER A 39 -31.52 -1.29 15.26
C SER A 39 -30.12 -1.07 14.67
N PRO A 40 -29.14 -0.56 15.45
CA PRO A 40 -27.81 -0.27 14.94
C PRO A 40 -27.07 -1.55 14.49
N LEU A 41 -26.46 -1.51 13.30
CA LEU A 41 -25.70 -2.62 12.74
C LEU A 41 -24.21 -2.48 13.11
N TYR A 42 -23.81 -3.06 14.24
CA TYR A 42 -22.46 -2.90 14.79
C TYR A 42 -21.34 -3.37 13.85
N TRP A 43 -21.57 -4.46 13.10
CA TRP A 43 -20.59 -5.01 12.15
C TRP A 43 -20.22 -4.04 11.01
N ILE A 44 -21.11 -3.10 10.66
CA ILE A 44 -20.85 -2.14 9.60
C ILE A 44 -19.71 -1.19 10.00
N SER A 45 -19.67 -0.79 11.26
CA SER A 45 -18.61 0.11 11.74
C SER A 45 -17.23 -0.55 11.64
N GLU A 46 -17.11 -1.82 12.04
CA GLU A 46 -15.88 -2.60 11.94
C GLU A 46 -15.49 -2.82 10.47
N LEU A 47 -16.43 -3.20 9.60
CA LEU A 47 -16.16 -3.39 8.17
C LEU A 47 -15.70 -2.09 7.49
N SER A 48 -16.30 -0.96 7.84
CA SER A 48 -15.96 0.35 7.28
C SER A 48 -14.53 0.74 7.64
N ILE A 49 -14.09 0.46 8.87
CA ILE A 49 -12.70 0.69 9.30
C ILE A 49 -11.76 -0.17 8.47
N TYR A 50 -12.04 -1.46 8.29
CA TYR A 50 -11.18 -2.33 7.49
C TYR A 50 -11.14 -1.94 6.00
N ALA A 51 -12.27 -1.54 5.42
CA ALA A 51 -12.31 -1.03 4.05
C ALA A 51 -11.52 0.28 3.90
N MET A 52 -11.58 1.17 4.89
CA MET A 52 -10.77 2.38 4.93
C MET A 52 -9.27 2.06 5.04
N ILE A 53 -8.87 1.09 5.86
CA ILE A 53 -7.48 0.61 5.93
C ILE A 53 -6.99 0.17 4.55
N TRP A 54 -7.78 -0.67 3.85
CA TRP A 54 -7.46 -1.12 2.50
C TRP A 54 -7.29 0.05 1.53
N MET A 55 -8.24 0.97 1.53
CA MET A 55 -8.22 2.17 0.70
C MET A 55 -6.97 3.03 0.95
N THR A 56 -6.62 3.27 2.22
CA THR A 56 -5.46 4.09 2.58
C THR A 56 -4.17 3.52 2.03
N PHE A 57 -3.94 2.21 2.18
CA PHE A 57 -2.72 1.56 1.66
C PHE A 57 -2.67 1.57 0.13
N LEU A 58 -3.79 1.31 -0.55
CA LEU A 58 -3.86 1.34 -2.02
C LEU A 58 -3.56 2.75 -2.57
N ILE A 59 -4.14 3.78 -1.97
CA ILE A 59 -3.87 5.19 -2.36
C ILE A 59 -2.43 5.56 -2.07
N ALA A 60 -1.91 5.20 -0.88
CA ALA A 60 -0.53 5.50 -0.51
C ALA A 60 0.47 4.93 -1.53
N SER A 61 0.24 3.70 -1.99
CA SER A 61 1.07 3.04 -3.01
C SER A 61 1.10 3.85 -4.32
N ALA A 62 -0.08 4.22 -4.81
CA ALA A 62 -0.23 4.99 -6.03
C ALA A 62 0.40 6.40 -5.93
N VAL A 63 0.24 7.10 -4.80
CA VAL A 63 0.83 8.43 -4.56
C VAL A 63 2.36 8.35 -4.53
N LEU A 64 2.94 7.34 -3.85
CA LEU A 64 4.39 7.16 -3.79
C LEU A 64 4.98 6.85 -5.17
N LYS A 65 4.31 6.02 -5.97
CA LYS A 65 4.72 5.76 -7.36
C LYS A 65 4.82 7.06 -8.16
N ARG A 66 3.80 7.93 -8.09
CA ARG A 66 3.74 9.18 -8.85
C ARG A 66 4.69 10.27 -8.31
N ARG A 67 5.42 10.02 -7.22
CA ARG A 67 6.24 11.01 -6.49
C ARG A 67 5.45 12.28 -6.12
N GLN A 68 4.15 12.13 -5.86
CA GLN A 68 3.23 13.24 -5.58
C GLN A 68 3.14 13.61 -4.08
N GLY A 69 4.05 13.11 -3.25
CA GLY A 69 4.12 13.52 -1.86
C GLY A 69 4.58 14.97 -1.75
N ILE A 70 3.82 15.82 -1.05
CA ILE A 70 4.08 17.26 -0.88
C ILE A 70 5.53 17.55 -0.42
N ALA A 71 6.08 16.71 0.47
CA ALA A 71 7.46 16.83 0.93
C ALA A 71 8.51 16.52 -0.15
N VAL A 72 8.17 15.64 -1.10
CA VAL A 72 9.04 15.21 -2.20
C VAL A 72 9.04 16.20 -3.36
N THR A 73 8.03 17.09 -3.45
CA THR A 73 7.95 18.10 -4.51
C THR A 73 8.56 19.44 -4.09
N LEU A 74 8.29 19.92 -2.87
CA LEU A 74 8.74 21.24 -2.43
C LEU A 74 10.26 21.34 -2.21
N LEU A 75 10.88 20.29 -1.68
CA LEU A 75 12.32 20.30 -1.39
C LEU A 75 13.16 20.35 -2.67
N PRO A 76 12.94 19.51 -3.70
CA PRO A 76 13.76 19.54 -4.90
C PRO A 76 13.48 20.74 -5.82
N GLU A 77 12.31 21.38 -5.70
CA GLU A 77 11.97 22.60 -6.45
C GLU A 77 12.79 23.83 -6.02
N ALA A 78 13.32 23.83 -4.79
CA ALA A 78 14.19 24.90 -4.28
C ALA A 78 15.68 24.72 -4.64
N LEU A 79 16.06 23.60 -5.27
CA LEU A 79 17.46 23.27 -5.58
C LEU A 79 17.81 23.43 -7.07
N PRO A 80 19.07 23.73 -7.40
CA PRO A 80 19.57 23.67 -8.78
C PRO A 80 19.48 22.24 -9.34
N GLN A 81 19.49 22.08 -10.67
CA GLN A 81 19.20 20.81 -11.37
C GLN A 81 19.95 19.59 -10.81
N THR A 82 21.23 19.73 -10.49
CA THR A 82 22.05 18.63 -9.92
C THR A 82 21.61 18.23 -8.52
N GLY A 83 21.25 19.21 -7.68
CA GLY A 83 20.74 18.96 -6.33
C GLY A 83 19.37 18.28 -6.35
N ARG A 84 18.48 18.69 -7.27
CA ARG A 84 17.18 18.04 -7.50
C ARG A 84 17.34 16.56 -7.86
N LYS A 85 18.28 16.22 -8.75
CA LYS A 85 18.56 14.83 -9.13
C LYS A 85 19.08 14.00 -7.96
N LEU A 86 20.01 14.54 -7.17
CA LEU A 86 20.59 13.82 -6.02
C LEU A 86 19.56 13.58 -4.92
N VAL A 87 18.74 14.58 -4.59
CA VAL A 87 17.65 14.45 -3.60
C VAL A 87 16.62 13.43 -4.06
N THR A 88 16.23 13.46 -5.34
CA THR A 88 15.27 12.50 -5.90
C THR A 88 15.80 11.07 -5.78
N LEU A 89 17.07 10.85 -6.16
CA LEU A 89 17.72 9.55 -6.06
C LEU A 89 17.81 9.05 -4.61
N PHE A 90 18.15 9.94 -3.69
CA PHE A 90 18.18 9.62 -2.25
C PHE A 90 16.81 9.23 -1.73
N VAL A 91 15.76 10.00 -2.03
CA VAL A 91 14.39 9.72 -1.62
C VAL A 91 13.91 8.38 -2.17
N ASP A 92 14.11 8.10 -3.47
CA ASP A 92 13.72 6.82 -4.05
C ASP A 92 14.47 5.64 -3.40
N SER A 93 15.75 5.83 -3.08
CA SER A 93 16.56 4.81 -2.40
C SER A 93 16.03 4.53 -1.00
N VAL A 94 15.70 5.57 -0.23
CA VAL A 94 15.12 5.44 1.11
C VAL A 94 13.75 4.75 1.04
N VAL A 95 12.90 5.14 0.09
CA VAL A 95 11.60 4.49 -0.13
C VAL A 95 11.76 3.02 -0.47
N LEU A 96 12.72 2.66 -1.33
CA LEU A 96 12.99 1.26 -1.68
C LEU A 96 13.48 0.46 -0.47
N VAL A 97 14.41 1.01 0.31
CA VAL A 97 14.89 0.37 1.56
C VAL A 97 13.73 0.16 2.52
N PHE A 98 12.89 1.17 2.72
CA PHE A 98 11.69 1.05 3.54
C PHE A 98 10.74 -0.05 3.03
N ALA A 99 10.52 -0.13 1.72
CA ALA A 99 9.68 -1.16 1.12
C ALA A 99 10.22 -2.57 1.36
N LEU A 100 11.53 -2.78 1.17
CA LEU A 100 12.20 -4.05 1.41
C LEU A 100 12.16 -4.45 2.89
N LEU A 101 12.38 -3.50 3.79
CA LEU A 101 12.23 -3.72 5.24
C LEU A 101 10.80 -4.14 5.58
N MET A 102 9.80 -3.53 4.96
CA MET A 102 8.40 -3.89 5.19
C MET A 102 8.08 -5.29 4.67
N VAL A 103 8.62 -5.70 3.53
CA VAL A 103 8.53 -7.10 3.04
C VAL A 103 9.16 -8.06 4.05
N TRP A 104 10.34 -7.71 4.59
CA TRP A 104 11.02 -8.52 5.60
C TRP A 104 10.21 -8.62 6.90
N LEU A 105 9.65 -7.51 7.39
CA LEU A 105 8.77 -7.51 8.56
C LEU A 105 7.51 -8.34 8.32
N CYS A 106 6.90 -8.27 7.12
CA CYS A 106 5.77 -9.13 6.77
C CYS A 106 6.17 -10.61 6.79
N TRP A 107 7.35 -10.95 6.29
CA TRP A 107 7.85 -12.33 6.33
C TRP A 107 8.02 -12.84 7.76
N GLN A 108 8.61 -12.02 8.65
CA GLN A 108 8.75 -12.34 10.07
C GLN A 108 7.42 -12.39 10.81
N TRP A 109 6.45 -11.58 10.40
CA TRP A 109 5.15 -11.52 11.04
C TRP A 109 4.24 -12.69 10.63
N TYR A 110 4.25 -13.08 9.35
CA TYR A 110 3.41 -14.17 8.85
C TYR A 110 4.04 -15.55 9.02
N GLN A 111 5.37 -15.65 9.09
CA GLN A 111 6.12 -16.91 9.26
C GLN A 111 5.59 -18.07 8.39
N PRO A 112 5.43 -17.87 7.06
CA PRO A 112 4.76 -18.84 6.20
C PRO A 112 5.45 -20.21 6.17
N LEU A 113 6.78 -20.23 6.34
CA LEU A 113 7.56 -21.47 6.37
C LEU A 113 7.25 -22.32 7.61
N THR A 114 7.06 -21.68 8.78
CA THR A 114 6.69 -22.37 10.02
C THR A 114 5.27 -22.91 9.90
N LEU A 115 4.33 -22.11 9.39
CA LEU A 115 2.97 -22.57 9.14
C LEU A 115 2.92 -23.79 8.20
N ALA A 116 3.72 -23.78 7.12
CA ALA A 116 3.80 -24.90 6.19
C ALA A 116 4.42 -26.16 6.84
N ARG A 117 5.45 -26.01 7.69
CA ARG A 117 6.05 -27.12 8.45
C ARG A 117 5.06 -27.79 9.40
N LEU A 118 4.16 -27.00 9.98
CA LEU A 118 3.09 -27.46 10.87
C LEU A 118 1.84 -27.93 10.10
N GLY A 119 1.93 -28.12 8.78
CA GLY A 119 0.82 -28.64 7.97
C GLY A 119 -0.38 -27.71 7.87
N PHE A 120 -0.18 -26.39 8.01
CA PHE A 120 -1.24 -25.38 8.08
C PHE A 120 -2.16 -25.50 9.30
N ASP A 121 -1.72 -26.19 10.36
CA ASP A 121 -2.44 -26.21 11.63
C ASP A 121 -2.21 -24.90 12.39
N THR A 122 -3.25 -24.07 12.41
CA THR A 122 -3.22 -22.79 13.11
C THR A 122 -3.08 -22.92 14.63
N GLN A 123 -3.58 -24.00 15.25
CA GLN A 123 -3.47 -24.20 16.70
C GLN A 123 -2.06 -24.59 17.09
N ALA A 124 -1.45 -25.53 16.36
CA ALA A 124 -0.05 -25.89 16.55
C ALA A 124 0.88 -24.67 16.32
N PHE A 125 0.63 -23.88 15.28
CA PHE A 125 1.38 -22.65 15.00
C PHE A 125 1.33 -21.66 16.17
N GLN A 126 0.14 -21.37 16.70
CA GLN A 126 -0.01 -20.49 17.86
C GLN A 126 0.73 -21.03 19.09
N GLY A 127 0.69 -22.34 19.32
CA GLY A 127 1.34 -22.98 20.46
C GLY A 127 2.87 -22.89 20.39
N GLU A 128 3.46 -22.99 19.20
CA GLU A 128 4.91 -22.90 19.03
C GLU A 128 5.43 -21.46 18.97
N THR A 129 4.73 -20.56 18.27
CA THR A 129 5.26 -19.24 17.93
C THR A 129 4.63 -18.10 18.73
N PHE A 130 3.61 -18.37 19.56
CA PHE A 130 2.78 -17.36 20.25
C PHE A 130 2.20 -16.30 19.30
N ASN A 131 1.99 -16.65 18.03
CA ASN A 131 1.51 -15.74 17.00
C ASN A 131 0.06 -16.09 16.61
N PHE A 132 -0.84 -15.13 16.81
CA PHE A 132 -2.29 -15.30 16.68
C PHE A 132 -2.85 -14.82 15.34
N ILE A 133 -2.00 -14.40 14.40
CA ILE A 133 -2.41 -13.79 13.13
C ILE A 133 -3.46 -14.62 12.35
N TYR A 134 -3.33 -15.96 12.36
CA TYR A 134 -4.21 -16.87 11.63
C TYR A 134 -5.47 -17.29 12.38
N ALA A 135 -5.54 -17.04 13.69
CA ALA A 135 -6.62 -17.52 14.54
C ALA A 135 -7.53 -16.42 15.05
N GLU A 136 -7.05 -15.19 15.11
CA GLU A 136 -7.81 -14.06 15.63
C GLU A 136 -9.01 -13.72 14.73
N ASN A 137 -10.19 -13.67 15.35
CA ASN A 137 -11.42 -13.23 14.68
C ASN A 137 -11.64 -11.72 14.92
N THR A 138 -12.32 -11.09 13.98
CA THR A 138 -12.93 -9.76 14.15
C THR A 138 -13.96 -9.77 15.27
N SER A 139 -14.12 -8.65 15.95
CA SER A 139 -14.94 -8.54 17.16
C SER A 139 -16.43 -8.66 16.88
N THR A 140 -16.89 -8.16 15.71
CA THR A 140 -18.31 -8.08 15.38
C THR A 140 -18.68 -8.83 14.10
N LEU A 141 -17.76 -8.95 13.13
CA LEU A 141 -17.99 -9.67 11.88
C LEU A 141 -17.79 -11.20 11.98
N GLY A 142 -17.10 -11.69 13.03
CA GLY A 142 -16.78 -13.12 13.20
C GLY A 142 -15.83 -13.74 12.16
N VAL A 143 -15.26 -12.96 11.24
CA VAL A 143 -14.28 -13.42 10.23
C VAL A 143 -12.85 -13.31 10.75
N LYS A 144 -11.91 -14.06 10.14
CA LYS A 144 -10.49 -14.00 10.52
C LYS A 144 -9.87 -12.65 10.16
N LYS A 145 -9.18 -12.01 11.11
CA LYS A 145 -8.47 -10.73 10.89
C LYS A 145 -7.37 -10.85 9.83
N PHE A 146 -6.80 -12.04 9.69
CA PHE A 146 -5.82 -12.38 8.65
C PHE A 146 -6.18 -11.82 7.27
N TRP A 147 -7.43 -11.98 6.83
CA TRP A 147 -7.88 -11.52 5.50
C TRP A 147 -7.73 -10.01 5.32
N PHE A 148 -8.03 -9.24 6.35
CA PHE A 148 -7.91 -7.79 6.32
C PHE A 148 -6.45 -7.34 6.35
N TRP A 149 -5.59 -8.08 7.04
CA TRP A 149 -4.16 -7.77 7.14
C TRP A 149 -3.36 -8.08 5.87
N LEU A 150 -3.90 -8.83 4.91
CA LEU A 150 -3.25 -9.13 3.62
C LEU A 150 -2.93 -7.88 2.80
N ILE A 151 -3.56 -6.75 3.10
CA ILE A 151 -3.21 -5.47 2.45
C ILE A 151 -1.77 -5.06 2.74
N VAL A 152 -1.22 -5.39 3.90
CA VAL A 152 0.14 -4.98 4.29
C VAL A 152 1.22 -5.67 3.43
N PRO A 153 1.24 -7.02 3.28
CA PRO A 153 2.19 -7.65 2.36
C PRO A 153 1.93 -7.25 0.91
N TRP A 154 0.67 -7.06 0.49
CA TRP A 154 0.36 -6.53 -0.84
C TRP A 154 1.01 -5.15 -1.07
N PHE A 155 0.77 -4.23 -0.14
CA PHE A 155 1.33 -2.88 -0.17
C PHE A 155 2.86 -2.91 -0.17
N ALA A 156 3.50 -3.76 0.63
CA ALA A 156 4.95 -3.89 0.67
C ALA A 156 5.53 -4.34 -0.69
N LEU A 157 4.89 -5.31 -1.34
CA LEU A 157 5.30 -5.79 -2.66
C LEU A 157 5.06 -4.73 -3.75
N SER A 158 3.90 -4.09 -3.73
CA SER A 158 3.54 -3.02 -4.67
C SER A 158 4.50 -1.83 -4.55
N LEU A 159 4.79 -1.41 -3.32
CA LEU A 159 5.73 -0.34 -3.03
C LEU A 159 7.15 -0.69 -3.46
N THR A 160 7.58 -1.95 -3.28
CA THR A 160 8.90 -2.42 -3.75
C THR A 160 8.99 -2.35 -5.28
N LEU A 161 7.93 -2.74 -5.99
CA LEU A 161 7.85 -2.66 -7.45
C LEU A 161 7.93 -1.20 -7.92
N HIS A 162 7.17 -0.30 -7.29
CA HIS A 162 7.16 1.13 -7.60
C HIS A 162 8.50 1.80 -7.29
N GLY A 163 9.08 1.54 -6.12
CA GLY A 163 10.38 2.06 -5.71
C GLY A 163 11.50 1.62 -6.66
N THR A 164 11.48 0.35 -7.07
CA THR A 164 12.46 -0.18 -8.04
C THR A 164 12.30 0.50 -9.41
N ALA A 165 11.07 0.65 -9.89
CA ALA A 165 10.81 1.32 -11.17
C ALA A 165 11.25 2.79 -11.15
N ASN A 166 11.02 3.50 -10.05
CA ASN A 166 11.41 4.89 -9.87
C ASN A 166 12.93 5.05 -9.78
N LEU A 167 13.61 4.17 -9.03
CA LEU A 167 15.07 4.19 -8.89
C LEU A 167 15.77 3.93 -10.23
N ILE A 168 15.30 2.94 -11.01
CA ILE A 168 15.84 2.65 -12.35
C ILE A 168 15.67 3.88 -13.26
N GLN A 169 14.51 4.55 -13.21
CA GLN A 169 14.26 5.74 -14.00
C GLN A 169 15.18 6.90 -13.60
N ALA A 170 15.38 7.12 -12.30
CA ALA A 170 16.28 8.16 -11.79
C ALA A 170 17.73 7.91 -12.23
N LEU A 171 18.21 6.67 -12.14
CA LEU A 171 19.56 6.28 -12.61
C LEU A 171 19.73 6.45 -14.12
N TRP A 172 18.69 6.13 -14.89
CA TRP A 172 18.72 6.30 -16.34
C TRP A 172 18.80 7.77 -16.75
N GLN A 173 17.99 8.63 -16.12
CA GLN A 173 18.01 10.09 -16.32
C GLN A 173 19.32 10.75 -15.84
N TRP A 174 19.97 10.18 -14.83
CA TRP A 174 21.30 10.61 -14.40
C TRP A 174 22.35 10.32 -15.48
N ARG A 175 22.29 9.13 -16.07
CA ARG A 175 23.27 8.69 -17.09
C ARG A 175 23.07 9.37 -18.44
N ASN A 176 21.82 9.71 -18.80
CA ASN A 176 21.46 10.33 -20.08
C ASN A 176 20.78 11.70 -19.86
N PRO A 177 21.53 12.75 -19.47
CA PRO A 177 20.94 14.05 -19.16
C PRO A 177 20.41 14.82 -20.37
N THR A 178 20.69 14.39 -21.60
CA THR A 178 20.34 15.10 -22.85
C THR A 178 18.96 14.73 -23.42
N GLU A 179 18.23 13.80 -22.81
CA GLU A 179 16.83 13.53 -23.14
C GLU A 179 15.92 14.22 -22.12
N GLU A 180 15.96 15.55 -22.06
CA GLU A 180 14.75 16.27 -21.67
C GLU A 180 13.71 15.96 -22.75
N PRO A 181 12.52 15.41 -22.42
CA PRO A 181 11.45 15.41 -23.39
C PRO A 181 11.22 16.88 -23.71
N ALA A 182 11.49 17.25 -24.98
CA ALA A 182 11.23 18.57 -25.50
C ALA A 182 9.89 19.02 -24.93
N SER A 183 9.93 20.11 -24.17
CA SER A 183 8.77 20.84 -23.70
C SER A 183 7.70 20.77 -24.78
N GLU A 184 6.66 19.95 -24.55
CA GLU A 184 5.42 20.07 -25.28
C GLU A 184 4.96 21.50 -24.99
N THR A 185 5.24 22.34 -25.98
CA THR A 185 4.67 23.65 -26.20
C THR A 185 3.16 23.51 -26.15
N LEU A 186 2.60 23.61 -24.94
CA LEU A 186 1.18 23.91 -24.76
C LEU A 186 1.02 25.42 -24.99
N LEU A 187 0.94 25.76 -26.27
CA LEU A 187 0.04 26.81 -26.76
C LEU A 187 -1.39 26.26 -26.77
#